data_AF-A0A6G0Z7T6-F1
#
_entry.id   AF-A0A6G0Z7T6-F1
#
_cell.length_a   1.000
_cell.length_b   1.000
_cell.length_c   1.000
_cell.angle_alpha   90.00
_cell.angle_beta   90.00
_cell.angle_gamma   90.00
#
_symmetry.space_group_name_H-M   'P 1'
#
loop_
_entity.id
_entity.type
_entity.pdbx_description
1 polymer ?
#
loop_
_entity_poly.entity_id
_entity_poly.type
_entity_poly.pdbx_seq_one_letter_code
_entity_poly.pdbx_strand_id
1 'polypeptide(L)'
;MKSKRISWAGHVWRGREQTIGQVTPWKPKSKIPLGRPRQRWLDRVNKNLEMLGILNCEEIGMNRDRWRDVVVATKDLNGLY
;
A
#
# COMPACT_ATOMS: atom_id res chain seq x y z
N MET A 1 -6.35 0.48 11.59
CA MET A 1 -4.95 0.51 11.07
C MET A 1 -4.83 0.20 9.57
N LYS A 2 -5.55 -0.78 9.01
CA LYS A 2 -5.40 -1.17 7.58
C LYS A 2 -5.80 -0.05 6.61
N SER A 3 -6.90 0.66 6.87
CA SER A 3 -7.38 1.78 6.04
C SER A 3 -6.38 2.94 5.92
N LYS A 4 -5.72 3.34 7.02
CA LYS A 4 -4.63 4.33 7.00
C LYS A 4 -3.46 3.90 6.10
N ARG A 5 -3.11 2.61 6.13
CA ARG A 5 -2.05 2.04 5.29
C ARG A 5 -2.41 2.11 3.79
N ILE A 6 -3.63 1.74 3.45
CA ILE A 6 -4.15 1.85 2.08
C ILE A 6 -4.24 3.33 1.66
N SER A 7 -4.76 4.21 2.50
CA SER A 7 -4.78 5.66 2.18
C SER A 7 -3.40 6.19 1.83
N TRP A 8 -2.36 5.76 2.56
CA TRP A 8 -0.99 6.17 2.31
C TRP A 8 -0.41 5.56 1.02
N ALA A 9 -0.78 4.33 0.65
CA ALA A 9 -0.31 3.70 -0.58
C ALA A 9 -0.69 4.47 -1.85
N GLY A 10 -1.91 4.99 -1.94
CA GLY A 10 -2.28 5.86 -3.07
C GLY A 10 -1.47 7.16 -3.11
N HIS A 11 -1.09 7.72 -1.95
CA HIS A 11 -0.21 8.88 -1.93
C HIS A 11 1.19 8.54 -2.47
N VAL A 12 1.76 7.41 -2.07
CA VAL A 12 3.07 6.94 -2.54
C VAL A 12 3.07 6.70 -4.06
N TRP A 13 2.03 6.06 -4.60
CA TRP A 13 1.96 5.80 -6.04
C TRP A 13 1.77 7.06 -6.88
N ARG A 14 0.97 8.03 -6.41
CA ARG A 14 0.88 9.35 -7.07
C ARG A 14 2.17 10.16 -6.96
N GLY A 15 2.95 9.94 -5.90
CA GLY A 15 4.27 10.52 -5.70
C GLY A 15 5.40 9.75 -6.38
N ARG A 16 5.15 9.04 -7.50
CA ARG A 16 6.15 8.18 -8.16
C ARG A 16 7.44 8.92 -8.52
N GLU A 17 7.35 10.17 -8.93
CA GLU A 17 8.50 11.03 -9.25
C GLU A 17 9.18 11.64 -8.02
N GLN A 18 8.53 11.58 -6.86
CA GLN A 18 9.08 12.04 -5.60
C GLN A 18 9.92 10.94 -4.95
N THR A 19 10.85 11.32 -4.08
CA THR A 19 11.74 10.39 -3.37
C THR A 19 10.99 9.25 -2.69
N ILE A 20 9.80 9.52 -2.14
CA ILE A 20 8.98 8.50 -1.49
C ILE A 20 8.52 7.40 -2.46
N GLY A 21 8.08 7.76 -3.67
CA GLY A 21 7.66 6.82 -4.70
C GLY A 21 8.83 6.06 -5.29
N GLN A 22 10.01 6.68 -5.37
CA GLN A 22 11.24 6.05 -5.86
C GLN A 22 11.85 5.05 -4.87
N VAL A 23 11.87 5.37 -3.57
CA VAL A 23 12.48 4.51 -2.53
C VAL A 23 11.56 3.36 -2.12
N THR A 24 10.25 3.52 -2.19
CA THR A 24 9.29 2.48 -1.81
C THR A 24 9.48 1.13 -2.51
N PRO A 25 9.63 1.04 -3.84
CA PRO A 25 9.82 -0.24 -4.54
C PRO A 25 11.21 -0.84 -4.27
N TRP A 26 12.19 -0.03 -3.90
CA TRP A 26 13.57 -0.48 -3.67
C TRP A 26 13.66 -1.61 -2.63
N LYS A 27 14.37 -2.67 -2.99
CA LYS A 27 14.62 -3.83 -2.14
C LYS A 27 16.12 -3.95 -1.88
N PRO A 28 16.58 -3.81 -0.62
CA PRO A 28 17.98 -4.03 -0.30
C PRO A 28 18.37 -5.47 -0.63
N LYS A 29 19.46 -5.65 -1.38
CA LYS A 29 20.02 -6.98 -1.72
C LYS A 29 20.99 -7.52 -0.63
N SER A 30 21.24 -6.75 0.43
CA SER A 30 22.18 -7.10 1.48
C SER A 30 21.62 -8.14 2.47
N LYS A 31 22.54 -8.83 3.17
CA LYS A 31 22.21 -9.76 4.24
C LYS A 31 21.52 -8.98 5.38
N ILE A 32 20.26 -9.31 5.66
CA ILE A 32 19.49 -8.67 6.74
C ILE A 32 19.87 -9.35 8.07
N PRO A 33 20.14 -8.61 9.15
CA PRO A 33 20.45 -9.19 10.46
C PRO A 33 19.37 -10.18 10.92
N LEU A 34 19.80 -11.27 11.56
CA LEU A 34 18.90 -12.27 12.14
C LEU A 34 18.00 -11.57 13.18
N GLY A 35 16.68 -11.65 12.99
CA GLY A 35 15.68 -11.05 13.90
C GLY A 35 14.86 -9.91 13.31
N ARG A 36 15.32 -9.22 12.26
CA ARG A 36 14.49 -8.20 11.59
C ARG A 36 13.41 -8.89 10.74
N PRO A 37 12.11 -8.59 10.93
CA PRO A 37 11.06 -9.14 10.08
C PRO A 37 11.33 -8.82 8.61
N ARG A 38 11.26 -9.85 7.75
CA ARG A 38 11.45 -9.71 6.29
C ARG A 38 10.31 -8.95 5.62
N GLN A 39 9.16 -8.84 6.29
CA GLN A 39 7.94 -8.23 5.77
C GLN A 39 8.10 -6.71 5.59
N ARG A 40 7.97 -6.23 4.36
CA ARG A 40 7.97 -4.80 4.05
C ARG A 40 6.58 -4.20 4.28
N TRP A 41 6.54 -2.87 4.39
CA TRP A 41 5.29 -2.13 4.38
C TRP A 41 4.49 -2.39 3.09
N LEU A 42 5.14 -2.36 1.93
CA LEU A 42 4.51 -2.61 0.63
C LEU A 42 3.91 -4.02 0.55
N ASP A 43 4.60 -5.03 1.05
CA ASP A 43 4.08 -6.41 1.09
C ASP A 43 2.77 -6.49 1.91
N ARG A 44 2.68 -5.74 3.02
CA ARG A 44 1.44 -5.63 3.81
C ARG A 44 0.34 -4.80 3.14
N VAL A 45 0.69 -3.86 2.27
CA VAL A 45 -0.26 -3.12 1.44
C VAL A 45 -0.85 -4.07 0.41
N ASN A 46 -0.01 -4.80 -0.32
CA ASN A 46 -0.44 -5.75 -1.35
C ASN A 46 -1.36 -6.82 -0.78
N LYS A 47 -1.00 -7.42 0.37
CA LYS A 47 -1.88 -8.40 1.05
C LYS A 47 -3.25 -7.81 1.43
N ASN A 48 -3.29 -6.56 1.89
CA ASN A 48 -4.56 -5.92 2.22
C ASN A 48 -5.42 -5.68 0.96
N LEU A 49 -4.80 -5.36 -0.17
CA LEU A 49 -5.50 -5.09 -1.43
C LEU A 49 -5.96 -6.38 -2.12
N GLU A 50 -5.18 -7.44 -2.00
CA GLU A 50 -5.57 -8.79 -2.42
C GLU A 50 -6.82 -9.26 -1.68
N MET A 51 -6.94 -9.00 -0.37
CA MET A 51 -8.16 -9.26 0.40
C MET A 51 -9.38 -8.46 -0.11
N LEU A 52 -9.16 -7.36 -0.85
CA LEU A 52 -10.21 -6.56 -1.48
C LEU A 52 -10.48 -6.99 -2.93
N GLY A 53 -9.76 -7.98 -3.47
CA GLY A 53 -9.84 -8.38 -4.87
C GLY A 53 -9.18 -7.38 -5.84
N ILE A 54 -8.31 -6.50 -5.36
CA ILE A 54 -7.71 -5.42 -6.16
C ILE A 54 -6.30 -5.83 -6.61
N LEU A 55 -6.13 -6.09 -7.91
CA LEU A 55 -4.86 -6.48 -8.52
C LEU A 55 -4.11 -5.29 -9.16
N ASN A 56 -4.81 -4.40 -9.87
CA ASN A 56 -4.21 -3.24 -10.58
C ASN A 56 -4.07 -2.00 -9.69
N CYS A 57 -3.54 -2.20 -8.49
CA CYS A 57 -3.59 -1.20 -7.43
C CYS A 57 -2.79 0.08 -7.71
N GLU A 58 -1.65 0.00 -8.39
CA GLU A 58 -0.85 1.18 -8.78
C GLU A 58 -1.63 2.10 -9.73
N GLU A 59 -2.27 1.52 -10.74
CA GLU A 59 -3.09 2.24 -11.71
C GLU A 59 -4.32 2.86 -11.03
N ILE A 60 -5.03 2.09 -10.21
CA ILE A 60 -6.18 2.58 -9.44
C ILE A 60 -5.76 3.69 -8.47
N GLY A 61 -4.58 3.59 -7.87
CA GLY A 61 -4.03 4.57 -6.95
C GLY A 61 -3.71 5.93 -7.58
N MET A 62 -3.46 5.96 -8.89
CA MET A 62 -3.29 7.22 -9.62
C MET A 62 -4.58 8.04 -9.66
N ASN A 63 -5.74 7.37 -9.76
CA ASN A 63 -7.04 8.04 -9.73
C ASN A 63 -7.48 8.28 -8.27
N ARG A 64 -7.59 9.55 -7.87
CA ARG A 64 -7.93 9.91 -6.49
C ARG A 64 -9.31 9.42 -6.05
N ASP A 65 -10.30 9.51 -6.93
CA ASP A 65 -11.68 9.13 -6.60
C ASP A 65 -11.80 7.62 -6.47
N ARG A 66 -11.29 6.86 -7.44
CA ARG A 66 -11.24 5.40 -7.35
C ARG A 66 -10.45 4.93 -6.13
N TRP A 67 -9.35 5.59 -5.80
CA TRP A 67 -8.59 5.26 -4.59
C TRP A 67 -9.36 5.55 -3.30
N ARG A 68 -10.18 6.60 -3.28
CA ARG A 68 -11.02 6.94 -2.13
C ARG A 68 -12.02 5.82 -1.86
N ASP A 69 -12.64 5.27 -2.91
CA ASP A 69 -13.59 4.15 -2.79
C ASP A 69 -12.92 2.91 -2.19
N VAL A 70 -11.71 2.60 -2.63
CA VAL A 70 -10.90 1.50 -2.05
C VAL A 70 -10.61 1.73 -0.56
N VAL A 71 -10.29 2.96 -0.18
CA VAL A 71 -10.05 3.31 1.24
C VAL A 71 -11.33 3.17 2.07
N VAL A 72 -12.50 3.53 1.52
CA VAL A 72 -13.80 3.38 2.19
C VAL A 72 -14.14 1.89 2.35
N ALA A 73 -14.08 1.10 1.28
CA ALA A 73 -14.31 -0.35 1.33
C ALA A 73 -13.39 -1.05 2.35
N THR A 74 -12.13 -0.57 2.47
CA THR A 74 -11.20 -1.06 3.50
C THR A 74 -11.68 -0.75 4.92
N LYS A 75 -12.32 0.40 5.18
CA LYS A 75 -12.86 0.75 6.50
C LYS A 75 -14.06 -0.14 6.85
N ASP A 76 -14.93 -0.40 5.89
CA ASP A 76 -16.13 -1.23 6.07
C ASP A 76 -15.75 -2.67 6.43
N LEU A 77 -14.74 -3.23 5.77
CA LEU A 77 -14.18 -4.55 6.11
C LEU A 77 -13.46 -4.63 7.45
N ASN A 78 -13.17 -3.49 8.10
CA ASN A 78 -12.67 -3.47 9.47
C ASN A 78 -13.76 -3.10 10.49
N GLY A 79 -15.02 -2.99 10.08
CA GLY A 79 -16.13 -2.60 10.96
C GLY A 79 -15.96 -1.21 11.58
N LEU A 80 -15.37 -0.27 10.84
CA LEU A 80 -15.09 1.09 11.31
C LEU A 80 -16.18 2.11 10.92
N TYR A 81 -17.42 1.64 10.78
CA TYR A 81 -18.63 2.43 10.58
C TYR A 81 -19.76 1.85 11.42
#